data_AF-A0A5C6CW54-F1
#
_entry.id   AF-A0A5C6CW54-F1
#
_cell.length_a   1.000
_cell.length_b   1.000
_cell.length_c   1.000
_cell.angle_alpha   90.00
_cell.angle_beta   90.00
_cell.angle_gamma   90.00
#
_symmetry.space_group_name_H-M   'P 1'
#
loop_
_entity.id
_entity.type
_entity.pdbx_description
1 polymer ?
#
loop_
_entity_poly.entity_id
_entity_poly.type
_entity_poly.pdbx_seq_one_letter_code
_entity_poly.pdbx_strand_id
1 'polypeptide(L)'
;MTIQKKARILLLVFLLVSFHSIVSDAGGDRFEQAKKYLDKGINTYNEQLLQDAKEIFIQLSTDNPSDYEYAHYVASAYLALCDLKNFEIAQSQVKKVQKALKAKRVAIAEEGLPFADKAIELNDRFSESYRVRGALISNKISGMISGMKNGSLAEEDIDMALQIDKNNPMAQIENARMYINKPGILGGNINKGIEIIRNVVMDNPELEKGYTNLGAAYVENGDVEDAINIFKRLLEINPDNPEARFFLDKLTSTK
;
A
#
# COMPACT_ATOMS: atom_id res chain seq x y z
N MET A 1 1.00 53.55 64.80
CA MET A 1 -0.24 53.79 64.01
C MET A 1 0.20 54.43 62.70
N THR A 2 0.00 53.88 61.51
CA THR A 2 -1.13 53.06 61.04
C THR A 2 -0.67 52.23 59.85
N ILE A 3 -0.74 50.90 60.01
CA ILE A 3 -0.66 49.91 58.94
C ILE A 3 -2.05 49.82 58.29
N GLN A 4 -2.10 49.42 57.02
CA GLN A 4 -3.27 49.14 56.16
C GLN A 4 -3.69 50.28 55.23
N LYS A 5 -3.38 50.09 53.94
CA LYS A 5 -4.43 50.03 52.89
C LYS A 5 -3.90 49.39 51.61
N LYS A 6 -4.60 48.31 51.24
CA LYS A 6 -4.90 47.83 49.88
C LYS A 6 -3.86 46.96 49.18
N ALA A 7 -3.97 45.67 49.52
CA ALA A 7 -3.87 44.58 48.56
C ALA A 7 -4.82 44.79 47.36
N ARG A 8 -4.30 44.49 46.17
CA ARG A 8 -4.95 43.98 44.93
C ARG A 8 -4.14 44.50 43.75
N ILE A 9 -3.28 43.64 43.22
CA ILE A 9 -3.04 43.33 41.81
C ILE A 9 -1.99 42.20 41.83
N LEU A 10 -2.46 41.00 42.17
CA LEU A 10 -1.85 39.73 41.80
C LEU A 10 -2.92 39.06 40.93
N LEU A 11 -2.51 38.41 39.84
CA LEU A 11 -3.29 37.92 38.68
C LEU A 11 -3.38 38.89 37.49
N LEU A 12 -2.24 39.05 36.79
CA LEU A 12 -2.25 39.01 35.33
C LEU A 12 -1.58 37.70 34.92
N VAL A 13 -2.36 36.64 35.10
CA VAL A 13 -2.55 35.53 34.17
C VAL A 13 -1.36 35.27 33.23
N PHE A 14 -0.49 34.36 33.69
CA PHE A 14 0.26 33.45 32.82
C PHE A 14 -0.74 32.63 31.99
N LEU A 15 -1.05 33.04 30.76
CA LEU A 15 -1.70 32.22 29.73
C LEU A 15 -1.04 32.48 28.37
N LEU A 16 0.26 32.21 28.29
CA LEU A 16 0.98 32.05 27.03
C LEU A 16 1.96 30.88 27.15
N VAL A 17 1.45 29.74 27.62
CA VAL A 17 2.11 28.44 27.45
C VAL A 17 1.08 27.50 26.81
N SER A 18 1.52 26.85 25.74
CA SER A 18 0.92 25.67 25.10
C SER A 18 -0.43 25.84 24.38
N PHE A 19 -0.46 26.58 23.28
CA PHE A 19 -1.35 26.22 22.14
C PHE A 19 -0.60 25.47 21.03
N HIS A 20 0.74 25.39 21.10
CA HIS A 20 1.55 24.68 20.11
C HIS A 20 1.73 23.18 20.40
N SER A 21 1.31 22.68 21.57
CA SER A 21 1.48 21.26 21.95
C SER A 21 0.19 20.44 21.96
N ILE A 22 -0.98 21.06 21.85
CA ILE A 22 -2.28 20.34 21.83
C ILE A 22 -2.65 19.95 20.39
N VAL A 23 -2.29 20.78 19.41
CA VAL A 23 -2.55 20.50 17.99
C VAL A 23 -1.59 19.45 17.43
N SER A 24 -0.34 19.42 17.90
CA SER A 24 0.64 18.38 17.50
C SER A 24 0.25 16.99 18.00
N ASP A 25 -0.38 16.91 19.18
CA ASP A 25 -0.77 15.65 19.82
C ASP A 25 -2.01 15.03 19.13
N ALA A 26 -3.03 15.86 18.84
CA ALA A 26 -4.25 15.41 18.18
C ALA A 26 -4.04 14.95 16.72
N GLY A 27 -3.09 15.57 15.99
CA GLY A 27 -2.71 15.13 14.64
C GLY A 27 -2.00 13.78 14.65
N GLY A 28 -1.06 13.58 15.59
CA GLY A 28 -0.35 12.32 15.78
C GLY A 28 -1.27 11.15 16.12
N ASP A 29 -2.21 11.35 17.04
CA ASP A 29 -3.19 10.32 17.41
C ASP A 29 -4.08 9.89 16.24
N ARG A 30 -4.53 10.86 15.44
CA ARG A 30 -5.33 10.59 14.23
C ARG A 30 -4.52 9.85 13.17
N PHE A 31 -3.25 10.19 13.01
CA PHE A 31 -2.36 9.52 12.07
C PHE A 31 -2.13 8.06 12.45
N GLU A 32 -1.81 7.78 13.73
CA GLU A 32 -1.65 6.41 14.23
C GLU A 32 -2.95 5.60 14.13
N GLN A 33 -4.11 6.22 14.40
CA GLN A 33 -5.40 5.59 14.20
C GLN A 33 -5.63 5.22 12.73
N ALA A 34 -5.36 6.14 11.80
CA ALA A 34 -5.53 5.90 10.37
C ALA A 34 -4.62 4.78 9.86
N LYS A 35 -3.37 4.71 10.34
CA LYS A 35 -2.45 3.60 10.02
C LYS A 35 -3.00 2.25 10.50
N LYS A 36 -3.54 2.17 11.73
CA LYS A 36 -4.18 0.96 12.24
C LYS A 36 -5.38 0.53 11.39
N TYR A 37 -6.18 1.49 10.92
CA TYR A 37 -7.28 1.20 10.00
C TYR A 37 -6.78 0.72 8.64
N LEU A 38 -5.74 1.34 8.10
CA LEU A 38 -5.11 0.93 6.85
C LEU A 38 -4.57 -0.52 6.96
N ASP A 39 -3.76 -0.80 7.97
CA ASP A 39 -3.16 -2.12 8.18
C ASP A 39 -4.23 -3.21 8.35
N LYS A 40 -5.22 -2.96 9.22
CA LYS A 40 -6.32 -3.90 9.41
C LYS A 40 -7.17 -4.04 8.14
N GLY A 41 -7.40 -2.95 7.42
CA GLY A 41 -8.12 -2.95 6.14
C GLY A 41 -7.41 -3.77 5.07
N ILE A 42 -6.09 -3.65 4.96
CA ILE A 42 -5.25 -4.45 4.06
C ILE A 42 -5.34 -5.94 4.44
N ASN A 43 -5.09 -6.27 5.70
CA ASN A 43 -5.00 -7.67 6.15
C ASN A 43 -6.34 -8.41 6.09
N THR A 44 -7.46 -7.68 6.14
CA THR A 44 -8.82 -8.26 6.14
C THR A 44 -9.61 -7.97 4.87
N TYR A 45 -9.03 -7.23 3.91
CA TYR A 45 -9.73 -6.73 2.73
C TYR A 45 -11.03 -5.98 3.06
N ASN A 46 -11.04 -5.24 4.18
CA ASN A 46 -12.21 -4.51 4.65
C ASN A 46 -12.29 -3.12 4.00
N GLU A 47 -13.25 -2.95 3.08
CA GLU A 47 -13.43 -1.70 2.35
C GLU A 47 -13.68 -0.50 3.26
N GLN A 48 -14.51 -0.64 4.30
CA GLN A 48 -14.85 0.47 5.20
C GLN A 48 -13.61 0.98 5.93
N LEU A 49 -12.79 0.09 6.48
CA LEU A 49 -11.55 0.48 7.17
C LEU A 49 -10.57 1.20 6.23
N LEU A 50 -10.47 0.75 4.97
CA LEU A 50 -9.64 1.42 3.97
C LEU A 50 -10.17 2.82 3.62
N GLN A 51 -11.50 2.98 3.51
CA GLN A 51 -12.10 4.30 3.29
C GLN A 51 -11.91 5.21 4.51
N ASP A 52 -12.14 4.72 5.73
CA ASP A 52 -11.95 5.48 6.97
C ASP A 52 -10.50 5.97 7.10
N ALA A 53 -9.52 5.10 6.85
CA ALA A 53 -8.11 5.46 6.84
C ALA A 53 -7.82 6.57 5.80
N LYS A 54 -8.31 6.38 4.56
CA LYS A 54 -8.13 7.33 3.45
C LYS A 54 -8.69 8.70 3.80
N GLU A 55 -9.89 8.78 4.33
CA GLU A 55 -10.54 10.05 4.71
C GLU A 55 -9.73 10.80 5.79
N ILE A 56 -9.23 10.08 6.80
CA ILE A 56 -8.39 10.69 7.83
C ILE A 56 -7.07 11.19 7.22
N PHE A 57 -6.39 10.41 6.38
CA PHE A 57 -5.16 10.84 5.73
C PHE A 57 -5.37 12.04 4.80
N ILE A 58 -6.50 12.11 4.07
CA ILE A 58 -6.83 13.26 3.22
C ILE A 58 -6.97 14.52 4.09
N GLN A 59 -7.66 14.42 5.23
CA GLN A 59 -7.80 15.55 6.13
C GLN A 59 -6.44 15.99 6.68
N LEU A 60 -5.59 15.05 7.13
CA LEU A 60 -4.26 15.36 7.62
C LEU A 60 -3.36 16.01 6.55
N SER A 61 -3.41 15.51 5.31
CA SER A 61 -2.67 16.07 4.17
C SER A 61 -3.19 17.45 3.75
N THR A 62 -4.48 17.72 3.97
CA THR A 62 -5.09 19.04 3.73
C THR A 62 -4.68 20.03 4.82
N ASP A 63 -4.72 19.60 6.08
CA ASP A 63 -4.34 20.39 7.24
C ASP A 63 -2.83 20.71 7.24
N ASN A 64 -2.00 19.82 6.68
CA ASN A 64 -0.55 19.92 6.66
C ASN A 64 0.00 19.67 5.24
N PRO A 65 -0.18 20.61 4.31
CA PRO A 65 0.07 20.38 2.89
C PRO A 65 1.54 20.17 2.51
N SER A 66 2.48 20.52 3.39
CA SER A 66 3.92 20.35 3.19
C SER A 66 4.49 19.05 3.79
N ASP A 67 3.66 18.25 4.46
CA ASP A 67 4.07 16.97 5.02
C ASP A 67 3.92 15.86 3.96
N TYR A 68 5.05 15.31 3.52
CA TYR A 68 5.07 14.27 2.49
C TYR A 68 4.46 12.97 3.01
N GLU A 69 4.54 12.67 4.32
CA GLU A 69 4.05 11.41 4.87
C GLU A 69 2.54 11.31 4.73
N TYR A 70 1.81 12.38 5.02
CA TYR A 70 0.36 12.35 4.84
C TYR A 70 -0.04 12.18 3.38
N ALA A 71 0.62 12.86 2.45
CA ALA A 71 0.38 12.64 1.01
C ALA A 71 0.70 11.20 0.60
N HIS A 72 1.81 10.65 1.10
CA HIS A 72 2.20 9.26 0.87
C HIS A 72 1.15 8.27 1.39
N TYR A 73 0.62 8.48 2.59
CA TYR A 73 -0.37 7.59 3.19
C TYR A 73 -1.74 7.70 2.52
N VAL A 74 -2.13 8.87 1.99
CA VAL A 74 -3.30 8.98 1.09
C VAL A 74 -3.11 8.08 -0.13
N ALA A 75 -1.97 8.20 -0.82
CA ALA A 75 -1.66 7.38 -1.99
C ALA A 75 -1.63 5.88 -1.66
N SER A 76 -1.08 5.51 -0.50
CA SER A 76 -1.05 4.14 0.00
C SER A 76 -2.46 3.59 0.29
N ALA A 77 -3.36 4.40 0.84
CA ALA A 77 -4.75 3.98 1.05
C ALA A 77 -5.49 3.77 -0.28
N TYR A 78 -5.23 4.60 -1.30
CA TYR A 78 -5.72 4.36 -2.66
C TYR A 78 -5.15 3.07 -3.26
N LEU A 79 -3.86 2.79 -3.06
CA LEU A 79 -3.25 1.54 -3.52
C LEU A 79 -3.87 0.32 -2.83
N ALA A 80 -4.13 0.38 -1.52
CA ALA A 80 -4.83 -0.68 -0.79
C ALA A 80 -6.26 -0.93 -1.32
N LEU A 81 -6.98 0.13 -1.70
CA LEU A 81 -8.27 0.01 -2.37
C LEU A 81 -8.14 -0.63 -3.77
N CYS A 82 -7.07 -0.36 -4.52
CA CYS A 82 -6.79 -1.08 -5.77
C CYS A 82 -6.55 -2.57 -5.53
N ASP A 83 -5.78 -2.91 -4.49
CA ASP A 83 -5.52 -4.30 -4.10
C ASP A 83 -6.80 -5.03 -3.71
N LEU A 84 -7.71 -4.37 -2.98
CA LEU A 84 -9.04 -4.89 -2.73
C LEU A 84 -9.79 -5.22 -4.02
N LYS A 85 -9.79 -4.31 -5.00
CA LYS A 85 -10.45 -4.59 -6.29
C LYS A 85 -9.76 -5.69 -7.07
N ASN A 86 -8.43 -5.83 -6.97
CA ASN A 86 -7.72 -6.98 -7.55
C ASN A 86 -8.17 -8.31 -6.92
N PHE A 87 -8.37 -8.36 -5.61
CA PHE A 87 -8.85 -9.56 -4.93
C PHE A 87 -10.30 -9.89 -5.30
N GLU A 88 -11.19 -8.90 -5.34
CA GLU A 88 -12.58 -9.07 -5.83
C GLU A 88 -12.61 -9.59 -7.28
N ILE A 89 -11.68 -9.12 -8.14
CA ILE A 89 -11.53 -9.61 -9.52
C ILE A 89 -11.14 -11.09 -9.52
N ALA A 90 -10.17 -11.48 -8.69
CA ALA A 90 -9.69 -12.87 -8.59
C ALA A 90 -10.78 -13.84 -8.12
N GLN A 91 -11.67 -13.38 -7.23
CA GLN A 91 -12.80 -14.16 -6.72
C GLN A 91 -13.94 -14.32 -7.73
N SER A 92 -14.15 -13.33 -8.59
CA SER A 92 -15.26 -13.33 -9.54
C SER A 92 -15.03 -14.28 -10.71
N GLN A 93 -16.03 -15.13 -11.02
CA GLN A 93 -16.07 -15.94 -12.26
C GLN A 93 -16.80 -15.25 -13.42
N VAL A 94 -17.44 -14.09 -13.17
CA VAL A 94 -18.29 -13.41 -14.15
C VAL A 94 -17.48 -12.33 -14.88
N LYS A 95 -17.20 -12.53 -16.17
CA LYS A 95 -16.40 -11.58 -16.99
C LYS A 95 -16.92 -10.14 -16.96
N LYS A 96 -18.24 -9.94 -16.95
CA LYS A 96 -18.85 -8.59 -16.86
C LYS A 96 -18.53 -7.92 -15.52
N VAL A 97 -18.55 -8.67 -14.42
CA VAL A 97 -18.20 -8.19 -13.08
C VAL A 97 -16.72 -7.85 -13.02
N GLN A 98 -15.84 -8.74 -13.50
CA GLN A 98 -14.40 -8.48 -13.58
C GLN A 98 -14.08 -7.20 -14.38
N LYS A 99 -14.76 -6.98 -15.51
CA LYS A 99 -14.59 -5.76 -16.32
C LYS A 99 -14.99 -4.50 -15.54
N ALA A 100 -16.11 -4.55 -14.81
CA ALA A 100 -16.58 -3.43 -14.00
C ALA A 100 -15.63 -3.13 -12.82
N LEU A 101 -15.16 -4.17 -12.12
CA LEU A 101 -14.19 -4.05 -11.04
C LEU A 101 -12.86 -3.49 -11.53
N LYS A 102 -12.38 -3.93 -12.70
CA LYS A 102 -11.18 -3.40 -13.33
C LYS A 102 -11.31 -1.92 -13.68
N ALA A 103 -12.49 -1.48 -14.15
CA ALA A 103 -12.74 -0.06 -14.38
C ALA A 103 -12.72 0.76 -13.07
N LYS A 104 -13.32 0.25 -11.99
CA LYS A 104 -13.27 0.88 -10.66
C LYS A 104 -11.82 0.98 -10.15
N ARG A 105 -11.05 -0.11 -10.26
CA ARG A 105 -9.64 -0.14 -9.87
C ARG A 105 -8.81 0.92 -10.58
N VAL A 106 -9.03 1.11 -11.89
CA VAL A 106 -8.33 2.15 -12.68
C VAL A 106 -8.70 3.55 -12.17
N ALA A 107 -9.98 3.81 -11.92
CA ALA A 107 -10.41 5.11 -11.39
C ALA A 107 -9.80 5.40 -10.00
N ILE A 108 -9.80 4.42 -9.09
CA ILE A 108 -9.14 4.51 -7.77
C ILE A 108 -7.66 4.83 -7.93
N ALA A 109 -6.96 4.15 -8.85
CA ALA A 109 -5.56 4.41 -9.10
C ALA A 109 -5.30 5.84 -9.60
N GLU A 110 -6.16 6.35 -10.50
CA GLU A 110 -6.07 7.71 -11.02
C GLU A 110 -6.28 8.77 -9.95
N GLU A 111 -7.19 8.55 -9.00
CA GLU A 111 -7.40 9.44 -7.86
C GLU A 111 -6.21 9.47 -6.87
N GLY A 112 -5.51 8.34 -6.71
CA GLY A 112 -4.36 8.26 -5.81
C GLY A 112 -3.08 8.90 -6.35
N LEU A 113 -2.91 8.96 -7.67
CA LEU A 113 -1.65 9.42 -8.30
C LEU A 113 -1.23 10.84 -7.91
N PRO A 114 -2.10 11.87 -7.88
CA PRO A 114 -1.70 13.22 -7.49
C PRO A 114 -1.10 13.29 -6.07
N PHE A 115 -1.51 12.40 -5.16
CA PHE A 115 -0.96 12.34 -3.81
C PHE A 115 0.42 11.68 -3.79
N ALA A 116 0.65 10.66 -4.62
CA ALA A 116 1.97 10.06 -4.78
C ALA A 116 2.95 11.06 -5.43
N ASP A 117 2.50 11.79 -6.46
CA ASP A 117 3.27 12.87 -7.09
C ASP A 117 3.65 13.94 -6.07
N LYS A 118 2.68 14.41 -5.27
CA LYS A 118 2.92 15.38 -4.19
C LYS A 118 3.90 14.85 -3.15
N ALA A 119 3.80 13.59 -2.75
CA ALA A 119 4.72 13.00 -1.77
C ALA A 119 6.16 12.97 -2.30
N ILE A 120 6.35 12.66 -3.59
CA ILE A 120 7.66 12.67 -4.25
C ILE A 120 8.18 14.10 -4.42
N GLU A 121 7.33 15.06 -4.79
CA GLU A 121 7.70 16.48 -4.90
C GLU A 121 8.23 17.03 -3.56
N LEU A 122 7.58 16.66 -2.46
CA LEU A 122 7.97 17.08 -1.12
C LEU A 122 9.19 16.33 -0.58
N ASN A 123 9.40 15.07 -0.97
CA ASN A 123 10.55 14.26 -0.59
C ASN A 123 10.90 13.20 -1.65
N ASP A 124 11.88 13.53 -2.49
CA ASP A 124 12.38 12.67 -3.57
C ASP A 124 13.34 11.56 -3.10
N ARG A 125 13.59 11.45 -1.79
CA ARG A 125 14.46 10.42 -1.20
C ARG A 125 13.70 9.33 -0.46
N PHE A 126 12.36 9.37 -0.46
CA PHE A 126 11.55 8.33 0.14
C PHE A 126 11.16 7.29 -0.90
N SER A 127 11.87 6.15 -0.91
CA SER A 127 11.69 5.08 -1.90
C SER A 127 10.24 4.58 -1.99
N GLU A 128 9.54 4.52 -0.86
CA GLU A 128 8.15 4.07 -0.78
C GLU A 128 7.19 4.94 -1.60
N SER A 129 7.42 6.25 -1.73
CA SER A 129 6.54 7.10 -2.55
C SER A 129 6.66 6.78 -4.03
N TYR A 130 7.89 6.53 -4.53
CA TYR A 130 8.11 6.06 -5.89
C TYR A 130 7.48 4.67 -6.11
N ARG A 131 7.68 3.75 -5.17
CA ARG A 131 7.05 2.43 -5.22
C ARG A 131 5.53 2.52 -5.31
N VAL A 132 4.89 3.30 -4.43
CA VAL A 132 3.43 3.48 -4.42
C VAL A 132 2.96 4.07 -5.75
N ARG A 133 3.65 5.08 -6.27
CA ARG A 133 3.31 5.66 -7.57
C ARG A 133 3.41 4.63 -8.70
N GLY A 134 4.52 3.88 -8.78
CA GLY A 134 4.70 2.81 -9.77
C GLY A 134 3.63 1.72 -9.68
N ALA A 135 3.22 1.33 -8.47
CA ALA A 135 2.14 0.37 -8.25
C ALA A 135 0.76 0.92 -8.65
N LEU A 136 0.46 2.20 -8.37
CA LEU A 136 -0.75 2.87 -8.84
C LEU A 136 -0.78 2.96 -10.38
N ILE A 137 0.34 3.33 -11.01
CA ILE A 137 0.48 3.34 -12.47
C ILE A 137 0.23 1.94 -13.05
N SER A 138 0.78 0.90 -12.43
CA SER A 138 0.53 -0.50 -12.84
C SER A 138 -0.95 -0.88 -12.76
N ASN A 139 -1.67 -0.40 -11.74
CA ASN A 139 -3.11 -0.65 -11.60
C ASN A 139 -3.97 0.05 -12.67
N LYS A 140 -3.43 1.04 -13.39
CA LYS A 140 -4.06 1.64 -14.58
C LYS A 140 -3.94 0.79 -15.84
N ILE A 141 -3.12 -0.28 -15.82
CA ILE A 141 -2.97 -1.17 -16.97
C ILE A 141 -4.27 -1.95 -17.19
N SER A 142 -4.95 -1.62 -18.28
CA SER A 142 -6.27 -2.14 -18.61
C SER A 142 -6.32 -2.93 -19.92
N GLY A 143 -5.26 -2.91 -20.71
CA GLY A 143 -5.08 -3.67 -21.95
C GLY A 143 -3.69 -3.42 -22.52
N MET A 144 -3.43 -3.91 -23.74
CA MET A 144 -2.10 -3.85 -24.36
C MET A 144 -1.58 -2.41 -24.54
N ILE A 145 -2.42 -1.50 -25.05
CA ILE A 145 -2.00 -0.11 -25.32
C ILE A 145 -1.64 0.63 -24.03
N SER A 146 -2.50 0.55 -23.00
CA SER A 146 -2.18 1.14 -21.69
C SER A 146 -1.04 0.40 -20.99
N GLY A 147 -0.85 -0.89 -21.26
CA GLY A 147 0.29 -1.68 -20.79
C GLY A 147 1.63 -1.18 -21.31
N MET A 148 1.75 -0.85 -22.60
CA MET A 148 3.01 -0.34 -23.15
C MET A 148 3.42 1.00 -22.51
N LYS A 149 2.47 1.93 -22.36
CA LYS A 149 2.74 3.24 -21.75
C LYS A 149 2.95 3.13 -20.24
N ASN A 150 1.94 2.61 -19.52
CA ASN A 150 1.95 2.61 -18.06
C ASN A 150 2.93 1.56 -17.51
N GLY A 151 3.19 0.47 -18.23
CA GLY A 151 4.20 -0.52 -17.82
C GLY A 151 5.59 0.09 -17.77
N SER A 152 5.97 0.88 -18.79
CA SER A 152 7.27 1.56 -18.81
C SER A 152 7.40 2.61 -17.70
N LEU A 153 6.35 3.42 -17.51
CA LEU A 153 6.33 4.44 -16.43
C LEU A 153 6.37 3.79 -15.03
N ALA A 154 5.71 2.65 -14.84
CA ALA A 154 5.81 1.91 -13.60
C ALA A 154 7.22 1.35 -13.39
N GLU A 155 7.87 0.85 -14.45
CA GLU A 155 9.26 0.33 -14.41
C GLU A 155 10.22 1.41 -13.92
N GLU A 156 10.11 2.61 -14.49
CA GLU A 156 10.93 3.76 -14.09
C GLU A 156 10.77 4.10 -12.61
N ASP A 157 9.54 4.10 -12.10
CA ASP A 157 9.27 4.39 -10.68
C ASP A 157 9.79 3.29 -9.73
N ILE A 158 9.66 2.02 -10.11
CA ILE A 158 10.18 0.90 -9.32
C ILE A 158 11.70 0.90 -9.33
N ASP A 159 12.33 1.20 -10.47
CA ASP A 159 13.79 1.34 -10.58
C ASP A 159 14.29 2.49 -9.71
N MET A 160 13.61 3.63 -9.70
CA MET A 160 13.93 4.76 -8.81
C MET A 160 13.79 4.37 -7.33
N ALA A 161 12.72 3.66 -6.95
CA ALA A 161 12.54 3.18 -5.58
C ALA A 161 13.71 2.28 -5.14
N LEU A 162 14.14 1.35 -6.00
CA LEU A 162 15.26 0.44 -5.74
C LEU A 162 16.63 1.13 -5.81
N GLN A 163 16.77 2.20 -6.58
CA GLN A 163 17.97 3.02 -6.59
C GLN A 163 18.14 3.78 -5.27
N ILE A 164 17.03 4.29 -4.71
CA ILE A 164 17.02 4.98 -3.41
C ILE A 164 17.24 3.99 -2.28
N ASP A 165 16.50 2.88 -2.27
CA ASP A 165 16.63 1.80 -1.30
C ASP A 165 16.53 0.43 -1.97
N LYS A 166 17.70 -0.15 -2.24
CA LYS A 166 17.82 -1.47 -2.87
C LYS A 166 17.23 -2.62 -2.02
N ASN A 167 17.07 -2.41 -0.72
CA ASN A 167 16.59 -3.41 0.23
C ASN A 167 15.09 -3.24 0.52
N ASN A 168 14.41 -2.30 -0.14
CA ASN A 168 12.99 -2.08 0.01
C ASN A 168 12.20 -3.33 -0.43
N PRO A 169 11.58 -4.09 0.49
CA PRO A 169 11.02 -5.39 0.17
C PRO A 169 9.78 -5.26 -0.73
N MET A 170 9.00 -4.19 -0.55
CA MET A 170 7.80 -3.96 -1.35
C MET A 170 8.17 -3.54 -2.78
N ALA A 171 9.21 -2.75 -2.98
CA ALA A 171 9.71 -2.39 -4.31
C ALA A 171 10.34 -3.59 -5.02
N GLN A 172 11.03 -4.47 -4.29
CA GLN A 172 11.53 -5.74 -4.82
C GLN A 172 10.37 -6.66 -5.26
N ILE A 173 9.29 -6.75 -4.48
CA ILE A 173 8.07 -7.47 -4.87
C ILE A 173 7.46 -6.87 -6.14
N GLU A 174 7.31 -5.55 -6.24
CA GLU A 174 6.77 -4.91 -7.44
C GLU A 174 7.65 -5.19 -8.67
N ASN A 175 8.98 -5.07 -8.54
CA ASN A 175 9.93 -5.43 -9.59
C ASN A 175 9.78 -6.89 -10.04
N ALA A 176 9.66 -7.82 -9.08
CA ALA A 176 9.41 -9.22 -9.40
C ALA A 176 8.10 -9.42 -10.16
N ARG A 177 7.02 -8.75 -9.75
CA ARG A 177 5.74 -8.78 -10.47
C ARG A 177 5.88 -8.27 -11.91
N MET A 178 6.76 -7.30 -12.17
CA MET A 178 7.05 -6.85 -13.54
C MET A 178 7.67 -7.98 -14.37
N TYR A 179 8.69 -8.68 -13.84
CA TYR A 179 9.28 -9.83 -14.53
C TYR A 179 8.28 -10.96 -14.78
N ILE A 180 7.36 -11.21 -13.85
CA ILE A 180 6.34 -12.27 -13.96
C ILE A 180 5.29 -11.92 -15.01
N ASN A 181 4.78 -10.68 -15.01
CA ASN A 181 3.64 -10.30 -15.85
C ASN A 181 4.03 -9.80 -17.24
N LYS A 182 5.29 -9.38 -17.45
CA LYS A 182 5.78 -8.91 -18.75
C LYS A 182 5.93 -10.09 -19.71
N PRO A 183 5.54 -9.97 -20.99
CA PRO A 183 5.81 -11.01 -21.98
C PRO A 183 7.32 -11.27 -22.13
N GLY A 184 7.72 -12.52 -22.35
CA GLY A 184 9.13 -12.89 -22.51
C GLY A 184 9.87 -12.13 -23.62
N ILE A 185 9.18 -11.86 -24.74
CA ILE A 185 9.72 -11.04 -25.85
C ILE A 185 10.00 -9.58 -25.47
N LEU A 186 9.44 -9.11 -24.35
CA LEU A 186 9.68 -7.78 -23.78
C LEU A 186 10.59 -7.83 -22.55
N GLY A 187 11.25 -8.97 -22.27
CA GLY A 187 12.15 -9.14 -21.11
C GLY A 187 11.48 -9.74 -19.87
N GLY A 188 10.26 -10.27 -20.00
CA GLY A 188 9.63 -11.06 -18.94
C GLY A 188 10.40 -12.34 -18.62
N ASN A 189 10.50 -12.66 -17.33
CA ASN A 189 11.16 -13.86 -16.83
C ASN A 189 10.56 -14.27 -15.48
N ILE A 190 9.60 -15.19 -15.53
CA ILE A 190 8.87 -15.67 -14.33
C ILE A 190 9.81 -16.28 -13.29
N ASN A 191 10.82 -17.05 -13.70
CA ASN A 191 11.78 -17.67 -12.79
C ASN A 191 12.60 -16.61 -12.02
N LYS A 192 13.01 -15.54 -12.71
CA LYS A 192 13.70 -14.41 -12.06
C LYS A 192 12.78 -13.71 -11.05
N GLY A 193 11.51 -13.49 -11.39
CA GLY A 193 10.55 -12.92 -10.46
C GLY A 193 10.34 -13.78 -9.21
N ILE A 194 10.19 -15.10 -9.39
CA ILE A 194 10.12 -16.06 -8.28
C ILE A 194 11.35 -15.98 -7.39
N GLU A 195 12.55 -15.95 -7.97
CA GLU A 195 13.81 -15.84 -7.21
C GLU A 195 13.86 -14.56 -6.37
N ILE A 196 13.48 -13.41 -6.94
CA ILE A 196 13.43 -12.13 -6.21
C ILE A 196 12.46 -12.24 -5.02
N ILE A 197 11.24 -12.74 -5.22
CA ILE A 197 10.25 -12.83 -4.13
C ILE A 197 10.69 -13.84 -3.07
N ARG A 198 11.34 -14.95 -3.46
CA ARG A 198 11.92 -15.90 -2.50
C ARG A 198 12.94 -15.22 -1.60
N ASN A 199 13.82 -14.38 -2.15
CA ASN A 199 14.79 -13.62 -1.35
C ASN A 199 14.08 -12.66 -0.40
N VAL A 200 13.05 -11.94 -0.87
CA VAL A 200 12.24 -11.06 0.00
C VAL A 200 11.64 -11.83 1.18
N VAL A 201 11.07 -13.02 0.93
CA VAL A 201 10.47 -13.87 1.98
C VAL A 201 11.53 -14.40 2.95
N MET A 202 12.73 -14.75 2.48
CA MET A 202 13.81 -15.19 3.36
C MET A 202 14.30 -14.07 4.28
N ASP A 203 14.42 -12.84 3.76
CA ASP A 203 14.88 -11.69 4.53
C ASP A 203 13.77 -11.11 5.42
N ASN A 204 12.50 -11.33 5.05
CA ASN A 204 11.32 -10.81 5.74
C ASN A 204 10.31 -11.94 6.00
N PRO A 205 10.59 -12.86 6.94
CA PRO A 205 9.82 -14.09 7.11
C PRO A 205 8.38 -13.89 7.58
N GLU A 206 8.03 -12.70 8.07
CA GLU A 206 6.68 -12.31 8.52
C GLU A 206 5.93 -11.46 7.48
N LEU A 207 6.55 -11.14 6.33
CA LEU A 207 5.92 -10.29 5.31
C LEU A 207 4.91 -11.09 4.49
N GLU A 208 3.65 -11.04 4.91
CA GLU A 208 2.51 -11.74 4.27
C GLU A 208 2.46 -11.51 2.75
N LYS A 209 2.67 -10.27 2.30
CA LYS A 209 2.65 -9.89 0.88
C LYS A 209 3.69 -10.64 0.05
N GLY A 210 4.84 -10.99 0.63
CA GLY A 210 5.87 -11.80 -0.02
C GLY A 210 5.35 -13.21 -0.30
N TYR A 211 4.73 -13.86 0.67
CA TYR A 211 4.15 -15.19 0.51
C TYR A 211 2.97 -15.19 -0.48
N THR A 212 2.08 -14.20 -0.43
CA THR A 212 0.98 -14.09 -1.41
C THR A 212 1.54 -14.01 -2.83
N ASN A 213 2.50 -13.13 -3.08
CA ASN A 213 3.06 -12.96 -4.42
C ASN A 213 3.87 -14.18 -4.87
N LEU A 214 4.57 -14.85 -3.95
CA LEU A 214 5.31 -16.08 -4.27
C LEU A 214 4.35 -17.22 -4.64
N GLY A 215 3.28 -17.40 -3.86
CA GLY A 215 2.26 -18.40 -4.15
C GLY A 215 1.58 -18.13 -5.49
N ALA A 216 1.21 -16.89 -5.76
CA ALA A 216 0.65 -16.49 -7.06
C ALA A 216 1.63 -16.73 -8.22
N ALA A 217 2.93 -16.42 -8.03
CA ALA A 217 3.96 -16.65 -9.04
C ALA A 217 4.13 -18.14 -9.36
N TYR A 218 4.10 -19.01 -8.35
CA TYR A 218 4.13 -20.46 -8.56
C TYR A 218 2.89 -20.97 -9.30
N VAL A 219 1.70 -20.44 -9.00
CA VAL A 219 0.49 -20.78 -9.77
C VAL A 219 0.65 -20.42 -11.25
N GLU A 220 1.13 -19.20 -11.55
CA GLU A 220 1.35 -18.76 -12.93
C GLU A 220 2.45 -19.57 -13.65
N ASN A 221 3.44 -20.07 -12.92
CA ASN A 221 4.49 -20.94 -13.47
C ASN A 221 4.03 -22.40 -13.67
N GLY A 222 2.87 -22.78 -13.11
CA GLY A 222 2.35 -24.15 -13.14
C GLY A 222 2.82 -25.03 -11.97
N ASP A 223 3.59 -24.48 -11.04
CA ASP A 223 4.13 -25.18 -9.85
C ASP A 223 3.08 -25.24 -8.73
N VAL A 224 1.95 -25.90 -8.99
CA VAL A 224 0.76 -25.87 -8.12
C VAL A 224 1.04 -26.40 -6.70
N GLU A 225 1.83 -27.45 -6.55
CA GLU A 225 2.15 -28.00 -5.23
C GLU A 225 3.02 -27.05 -4.41
N ASP A 226 3.96 -26.33 -5.04
CA ASP A 226 4.74 -25.30 -4.37
C ASP A 226 3.88 -24.11 -3.96
N ALA A 227 2.94 -23.68 -4.82
CA ALA A 227 1.96 -22.65 -4.46
C ALA A 227 1.13 -23.05 -3.23
N ILE A 228 0.64 -24.29 -3.17
CA ILE A 228 -0.12 -24.81 -2.02
C ILE A 228 0.73 -24.75 -0.74
N ASN A 229 2.00 -25.16 -0.81
CA ASN A 229 2.89 -25.12 0.36
C ASN A 229 3.15 -23.69 0.83
N ILE A 230 3.34 -22.75 -0.08
CA ILE A 230 3.52 -21.33 0.25
C ILE A 230 2.28 -20.74 0.92
N PHE A 231 1.09 -20.99 0.38
CA PHE A 231 -0.13 -20.47 1.01
C PHE A 231 -0.42 -21.12 2.37
N LYS A 232 -0.06 -22.41 2.56
CA LYS A 232 -0.12 -23.04 3.89
C LYS A 232 0.82 -22.37 4.88
N ARG A 233 2.05 -22.05 4.46
CA ARG A 233 3.01 -21.32 5.29
C ARG A 233 2.51 -19.91 5.64
N LEU A 234 1.85 -19.23 4.71
CA LEU A 234 1.19 -17.96 4.99
C LEU A 234 0.10 -18.09 6.07
N LEU A 235 -0.69 -19.17 6.06
CA LEU A 235 -1.67 -19.44 7.12
C LEU A 235 -1.04 -19.81 8.47
N GLU A 236 0.21 -20.26 8.51
CA GLU A 236 0.93 -20.44 9.79
C GLU A 236 1.32 -19.09 10.41
N ILE A 237 1.58 -18.08 9.57
CA ILE A 237 1.91 -16.70 10.00
C ILE A 237 0.63 -15.95 10.38
N ASN A 238 -0.36 -15.98 9.49
CA ASN A 238 -1.66 -15.37 9.69
C ASN A 238 -2.78 -16.38 9.35
N PRO A 239 -3.31 -17.07 10.36
CA PRO A 239 -4.38 -18.07 10.18
C PRO A 239 -5.67 -17.52 9.54
N ASP A 240 -5.87 -16.21 9.61
CA ASP A 240 -7.06 -15.53 9.09
C ASP A 240 -6.80 -14.84 7.74
N ASN A 241 -5.64 -15.06 7.10
CA ASN A 241 -5.31 -14.41 5.83
C ASN A 241 -6.31 -14.82 4.72
N PRO A 242 -7.08 -13.86 4.16
CA PRO A 242 -8.17 -14.17 3.23
C PRO A 242 -7.66 -14.60 1.84
N GLU A 243 -6.52 -14.09 1.38
CA GLU A 243 -5.93 -14.49 0.10
C GLU A 243 -5.44 -15.93 0.14
N ALA A 244 -4.69 -16.29 1.18
CA ALA A 244 -4.16 -17.64 1.36
C ALA A 244 -5.28 -18.68 1.39
N ARG A 245 -6.34 -18.41 2.15
CA ARG A 245 -7.52 -19.28 2.21
C ARG A 245 -8.20 -19.40 0.85
N PHE A 246 -8.47 -18.28 0.18
CA PHE A 246 -9.08 -18.26 -1.13
C PHE A 246 -8.28 -19.05 -2.17
N PHE A 247 -6.96 -18.83 -2.25
CA PHE A 247 -6.11 -19.51 -3.22
C PHE A 247 -5.97 -21.00 -2.90
N LEU A 248 -5.85 -21.39 -1.64
CA LEU A 248 -5.83 -22.81 -1.25
C LEU A 248 -7.13 -23.52 -1.61
N ASP A 249 -8.28 -22.92 -1.28
CA ASP A 249 -9.58 -23.49 -1.63
C ASP A 249 -9.68 -23.66 -3.16
N LYS A 250 -9.27 -22.65 -3.93
CA LYS A 250 -9.27 -22.70 -5.40
C LYS A 250 -8.35 -23.79 -5.97
N LEU A 251 -7.14 -23.95 -5.42
CA LEU A 251 -6.14 -24.90 -5.93
C LEU A 251 -6.42 -26.35 -5.51
N THR A 252 -7.14 -26.56 -4.41
CA THR A 252 -7.43 -27.90 -3.88
C THR A 252 -8.81 -28.43 -4.31
N SER A 253 -9.77 -27.55 -4.59
CA SER A 253 -11.10 -27.92 -5.11
C SER A 253 -11.12 -28.31 -6.58
N THR A 254 -10.01 -28.13 -7.30
CA THR A 254 -9.85 -28.46 -8.72
C THR A 254 -9.28 -29.85 -8.99
N LYS A 255 -9.12 -30.68 -7.93
CA LYS A 255 -8.80 -32.12 -8.00
C LYS A 255 -10.07 -32.96 -7.93
#